data_AF-A0A7S3XJD6-F1
#
_entry.id   AF-A0A7S3XJD6-F1
#
_cell.length_a   1.000
_cell.length_b   1.000
_cell.length_c   1.000
_cell.angle_alpha   90.00
_cell.angle_beta   90.00
_cell.angle_gamma   90.00
#
_symmetry.space_group_name_H-M   'P 1'
#
loop_
_entity.id
_entity.type
_entity.pdbx_description
1 polymer ?
#
loop_
_entity_poly.entity_id
_entity_poly.type
_entity_poly.pdbx_seq_one_letter_code
_entity_poly.pdbx_strand_id
1 'polypeptide(L)'
;KLENQRNNLLKALRDDLKPGRLFCGRNKVMQVALGVDAESECQDGIHGLTEYLSGEVGLLLTDMTSEHVMEVLANHEQANFARSGCISTADITLEAGDDALSRFPHSQEPFLRK
;
A
#
# COMPACT_ATOMS: atom_id res chain seq x y z
N LYS A 1 5.20 2.57 -4.95
CA LYS A 1 4.75 1.16 -4.80
C LYS A 1 3.77 1.12 -3.66
N LEU A 2 2.78 0.24 -3.70
CA LEU A 2 1.83 0.07 -2.61
C LEU A 2 2.35 -1.04 -1.70
N GLU A 3 2.40 -0.81 -0.40
CA GLU A 3 2.90 -1.80 0.57
C GLU A 3 1.87 -2.02 1.68
N ASN A 4 1.77 -3.25 2.17
CA ASN A 4 0.89 -3.66 3.28
C ASN A 4 -0.56 -3.14 3.16
N GLN A 5 -1.16 -3.28 1.97
CA GLN A 5 -2.48 -2.71 1.71
C GLN A 5 -3.56 -3.22 2.67
N ARG A 6 -4.43 -2.29 3.07
CA ARG A 6 -5.67 -2.55 3.80
C ARG A 6 -6.82 -1.88 3.07
N ASN A 7 -7.90 -2.62 2.85
CA ASN A 7 -9.06 -2.13 2.10
C ASN A 7 -9.64 -0.84 2.66
N ASN A 8 -9.67 -0.68 3.98
CA ASN A 8 -10.23 0.52 4.62
C ASN A 8 -9.37 1.76 4.36
N LEU A 9 -8.04 1.61 4.40
CA LEU A 9 -7.09 2.70 4.15
C LEU A 9 -7.09 3.08 2.68
N LEU A 10 -7.17 2.09 1.79
CA LEU A 10 -7.28 2.36 0.36
C LEU A 10 -8.60 3.03 -0.01
N LYS A 11 -9.67 2.84 0.78
CA LYS A 11 -10.93 3.57 0.61
C LYS A 11 -10.78 5.03 1.04
N ALA A 12 -10.19 5.29 2.20
CA ALA A 12 -9.90 6.65 2.66
C ALA A 12 -9.04 7.42 1.65
N LEU A 13 -7.95 6.80 1.18
CA LEU A 13 -7.10 7.39 0.14
C LEU A 13 -7.87 7.72 -1.15
N ARG A 14 -8.80 6.85 -1.56
CA ARG A 14 -9.65 7.12 -2.74
C ARG A 14 -10.61 8.29 -2.54
N ASP A 15 -11.07 8.51 -1.31
CA ASP A 15 -11.94 9.62 -0.98
C ASP A 15 -11.15 10.94 -0.98
N ASP A 16 -9.92 10.94 -0.45
CA ASP A 16 -9.02 12.10 -0.42
C ASP A 16 -8.53 12.49 -1.82
N LEU A 17 -8.36 11.52 -2.72
CA LEU A 17 -7.90 11.76 -4.09
C LEU A 17 -9.00 12.22 -5.05
N LYS A 18 -10.25 12.43 -4.60
CA LYS A 18 -11.34 12.92 -5.47
C LYS A 18 -11.07 14.36 -5.95
N PRO A 19 -11.31 14.69 -7.24
CA PRO A 19 -12.09 13.92 -8.23
C PRO A 19 -11.32 12.83 -8.98
N GLY A 20 -10.04 12.63 -8.68
CA GLY A 20 -9.21 11.59 -9.29
C GLY A 20 -9.71 10.16 -9.07
N ARG A 21 -9.29 9.26 -9.95
CA ARG A 21 -9.65 7.84 -9.95
C ARG A 21 -8.42 6.97 -9.78
N LEU A 22 -8.37 6.24 -8.66
CA LEU A 22 -7.31 5.28 -8.34
C LEU A 22 -7.73 3.85 -8.67
N PHE A 23 -7.06 3.24 -9.64
CA PHE A 23 -7.20 1.85 -10.05
C PHE A 23 -6.11 0.99 -9.43
N CYS A 24 -6.50 -0.09 -8.75
CA CYS A 24 -5.58 -1.10 -8.22
C CYS A 24 -6.09 -2.46 -8.69
N GLY A 25 -5.66 -2.88 -9.88
CA GLY A 25 -6.07 -4.12 -10.52
C GLY A 25 -4.89 -5.04 -10.79
N ARG A 26 -5.13 -6.10 -11.57
CA ARG A 26 -4.05 -6.96 -12.05
C ARG A 26 -3.20 -6.18 -13.05
N ASN A 27 -1.89 -6.06 -12.81
CA ASN A 27 -0.98 -5.29 -13.65
C ASN A 27 -1.11 -5.63 -15.13
N LYS A 28 -1.20 -6.91 -15.49
CA LYS A 28 -1.33 -7.34 -16.88
C LYS A 28 -2.59 -6.80 -17.57
N VAL A 29 -3.70 -6.70 -16.83
CA VAL A 29 -4.95 -6.13 -17.35
C VAL A 29 -4.80 -4.63 -17.54
N MET A 30 -4.14 -3.94 -16.60
CA MET A 30 -3.87 -2.50 -16.71
C MET A 30 -2.91 -2.19 -17.87
N GLN A 31 -1.87 -3.01 -18.08
CA GLN A 31 -0.96 -2.88 -19.22
C GLN A 31 -1.71 -3.00 -20.56
N VAL A 32 -2.59 -3.99 -20.69
CA VAL A 32 -3.41 -4.16 -21.90
C VAL A 32 -4.38 -2.99 -22.09
N ALA A 33 -4.91 -2.43 -21.00
CA ALA A 33 -5.81 -1.27 -21.09
C ALA A 33 -5.11 0.02 -21.55
N LEU A 34 -3.83 0.18 -21.23
CA LEU A 34 -3.00 1.31 -21.68
C LEU A 34 -2.47 1.12 -23.11
N GLY A 35 -2.30 -0.13 -23.53
CA GLY A 35 -1.65 -0.53 -24.77
C GLY A 35 -0.24 -1.04 -24.51
N VAL A 36 0.07 -2.22 -25.04
CA VAL A 36 1.36 -2.89 -24.84
C VAL A 36 2.42 -2.33 -25.79
N ASP A 37 1.98 -1.98 -27.00
CA ASP A 37 2.80 -1.46 -28.09
C ASP A 37 2.23 -0.14 -28.60
N ALA A 38 3.04 0.66 -29.28
CA ALA A 38 2.65 1.96 -29.86
C ALA A 38 1.46 1.87 -30.84
N GLU A 39 1.21 0.72 -31.46
CA GLU A 39 0.03 0.53 -32.33
C GLU A 39 -1.28 0.34 -31.55
N SER A 40 -1.18 -0.12 -30.30
CA SER A 40 -2.32 -0.46 -29.43
C SER A 40 -2.57 0.57 -28.33
N GLU A 41 -1.77 1.64 -28.29
CA GLU A 41 -1.82 2.61 -27.22
C GLU A 41 -3.07 3.48 -27.27
N CYS A 42 -3.65 3.74 -26.09
CA CYS A 42 -4.85 4.58 -26.03
C CYS A 42 -4.54 6.05 -26.31
N GLN A 43 -3.28 6.46 -26.13
CA GLN A 43 -2.78 7.80 -26.38
C GLN A 43 -1.27 7.74 -26.63
N ASP A 44 -0.78 8.66 -27.46
CA ASP A 44 0.63 8.72 -27.87
C ASP A 44 1.59 8.68 -26.67
N GLY A 45 2.48 7.70 -26.66
CA GLY A 45 3.52 7.52 -25.65
C GLY A 45 3.08 6.86 -24.34
N ILE A 46 1.81 6.47 -24.17
CA ILE A 46 1.32 5.85 -22.92
C ILE A 46 1.86 4.43 -22.73
N HIS A 47 2.21 3.71 -23.80
CA HIS A 47 2.79 2.37 -23.68
C HIS A 47 4.05 2.35 -22.80
N GLY A 48 4.81 3.44 -22.72
CA GLY A 48 5.98 3.57 -21.84
C GLY A 48 5.65 3.48 -20.35
N LEU A 49 4.41 3.78 -19.93
CA LEU A 49 3.97 3.60 -18.55
C LEU A 49 3.81 2.13 -18.16
N THR A 50 3.65 1.23 -19.14
CA THR A 50 3.44 -0.20 -18.88
C THR A 50 4.65 -0.88 -18.24
N GLU A 51 5.86 -0.37 -18.50
CA GLU A 51 7.12 -0.86 -17.92
C GLU A 51 7.15 -0.67 -16.39
N TYR A 52 6.51 0.40 -15.90
CA TYR A 52 6.41 0.72 -14.48
C TYR A 52 5.33 -0.11 -13.76
N LEU A 53 4.47 -0.82 -14.50
CA LEU A 53 3.41 -1.66 -13.94
C LEU A 53 3.94 -3.04 -13.47
N SER A 54 4.92 -3.05 -12.56
CA SER A 54 5.49 -4.26 -11.95
C SER A 54 5.33 -4.29 -10.43
N GLY A 55 5.00 -5.46 -9.87
CA GLY A 55 4.74 -5.65 -8.43
C GLY A 55 3.37 -5.11 -7.97
N GLU A 56 3.28 -4.67 -6.71
CA GLU A 56 2.06 -4.04 -6.18
C GLU A 56 2.04 -2.54 -6.53
N VAL A 57 1.34 -2.21 -7.61
CA VAL A 57 1.23 -0.84 -8.15
C VAL A 57 -0.22 -0.54 -8.53
N GLY A 58 -0.57 0.74 -8.43
CA GLY A 58 -1.87 1.27 -8.81
C GLY A 58 -1.69 2.44 -9.77
N LEU A 59 -2.73 2.72 -10.54
CA LEU A 59 -2.76 3.78 -11.53
C LEU A 59 -3.75 4.85 -11.07
N LEU A 60 -3.27 6.09 -10.93
CA LEU A 60 -4.08 7.25 -10.56
C LEU A 60 -4.25 8.15 -11.77
N LEU A 61 -5.50 8.41 -12.16
CA LEU A 61 -5.83 9.48 -13.10
C LEU A 61 -6.43 10.64 -12.32
N THR A 62 -5.87 11.84 -12.46
CA THR A 62 -6.34 13.03 -11.76
C THR A 62 -5.98 14.29 -12.55
N ASP A 63 -6.80 15.32 -12.40
CA ASP A 63 -6.53 16.67 -12.94
C ASP A 63 -5.74 17.54 -11.95
N MET A 64 -5.42 16.99 -10.76
CA MET A 64 -4.63 17.66 -9.74
C MET A 64 -3.15 17.80 -10.16
N THR A 65 -2.47 18.79 -9.59
CA THR A 65 -1.02 18.96 -9.78
C THR A 65 -0.25 17.84 -9.10
N SER A 66 0.91 17.49 -9.66
CA SER A 66 1.79 16.45 -9.10
C SER A 66 2.20 16.74 -7.66
N GLU A 67 2.46 18.01 -7.33
CA GLU A 67 2.84 18.46 -5.98
C GLU A 67 1.76 18.12 -4.94
N HIS A 68 0.50 18.43 -5.25
CA HIS A 68 -0.60 18.16 -4.35
C HIS A 68 -0.83 16.66 -4.15
N VAL A 69 -0.72 15.87 -5.23
CA VAL A 69 -0.82 14.41 -5.15
C VAL A 69 0.29 13.83 -4.27
N MET A 70 1.51 14.32 -4.42
CA MET A 70 2.66 13.85 -3.61
C MET A 70 2.48 14.21 -2.13
N GLU A 71 1.94 15.38 -1.82
CA GLU A 71 1.62 15.79 -0.45
C GLU A 71 0.56 14.89 0.19
N VAL A 72 -0.55 14.61 -0.52
CA VAL A 72 -1.61 13.73 -0.03
C VAL A 72 -1.06 12.32 0.21
N LEU A 73 -0.26 11.79 -0.71
CA LEU A 73 0.33 10.46 -0.57
C LEU A 73 1.35 10.39 0.57
N ALA A 74 2.14 11.44 0.79
CA ALA A 74 3.11 11.50 1.89
C ALA A 74 2.42 11.56 3.27
N ASN A 75 1.28 12.24 3.36
CA ASN A 75 0.51 12.33 4.60
C ASN A 75 -0.33 11.08 4.88
N HIS A 76 -0.49 10.20 3.89
CA HIS A 76 -1.31 8.99 4.00
C HIS A 76 -0.46 7.78 4.44
N GLU A 77 0.21 7.90 5.58
CA GLU A 77 0.90 6.79 6.25
C GLU A 77 0.18 6.45 7.57
N GLN A 78 -0.08 5.15 7.81
CA GLN A 78 -0.71 4.72 9.06
C GLN A 78 -0.01 3.50 9.65
N ALA A 79 0.35 3.62 10.93
CA ALA A 79 0.91 2.53 11.71
C ALA A 79 -0.07 1.35 11.78
N ASN A 80 0.45 0.15 11.51
CA ASN A 80 -0.36 -1.07 11.48
C ASN A 80 0.42 -2.25 12.05
N PHE A 81 -0.29 -3.25 12.55
CA PHE A 81 0.34 -4.48 13.00
C PHE A 81 1.07 -5.16 11.83
N ALA A 82 2.31 -5.54 12.08
CA ALA A 82 3.13 -6.28 11.14
C ALA A 82 2.47 -7.62 10.79
N ARG A 83 2.62 -8.05 9.55
CA ARG A 83 2.18 -9.37 9.09
C ARG A 83 3.40 -10.29 9.04
N SER A 84 3.15 -11.59 9.19
CA SER A 84 4.20 -12.59 9.03
C SER A 84 4.83 -12.47 7.63
N GLY A 85 6.17 -12.53 7.57
CA GLY A 85 6.94 -12.35 6.34
C GLY A 85 7.35 -10.91 6.02
N CYS A 86 6.89 -9.90 6.77
CA CYS A 86 7.40 -8.53 6.66
C CYS A 86 8.79 -8.42 7.31
N ILE A 87 9.67 -7.61 6.71
CA ILE A 87 10.96 -7.25 7.32
C ILE A 87 10.68 -6.30 8.48
N SER A 88 11.27 -6.55 9.65
CA SER A 88 11.10 -5.69 10.81
C SER A 88 11.79 -4.34 10.58
N THR A 89 11.07 -3.25 10.84
CA THR A 89 11.63 -1.88 10.78
C THR A 89 12.26 -1.43 12.09
N ALA A 90 11.98 -2.15 13.18
CA ALA A 90 12.49 -1.85 14.51
C ALA A 90 12.74 -3.13 15.31
N ASP A 91 13.71 -3.08 16.22
CA ASP A 91 13.94 -4.14 17.19
C ASP A 91 13.05 -3.90 18.42
N ILE A 92 12.36 -4.95 18.86
CA ILE A 92 11.48 -4.93 20.03
C ILE A 92 12.08 -5.87 21.08
N THR A 93 12.52 -5.31 22.19
CA THR A 93 13.07 -6.05 23.33
C THR A 93 12.06 -6.03 24.48
N LEU A 94 11.80 -7.20 25.06
CA LEU A 94 10.96 -7.33 26.25
C LEU A 94 11.84 -7.25 27.50
N GLU A 95 11.59 -6.28 28.36
CA GLU A 95 12.29 -6.16 29.65
C GLU A 95 11.87 -7.26 30.63
N ALA A 96 12.79 -7.67 31.49
CA ALA A 96 12.52 -8.66 32.52
C ALA A 96 11.61 -8.09 33.62
N GLY A 97 10.56 -8.81 33.97
CA GLY A 97 9.62 -8.42 35.02
C GLY A 97 8.18 -8.82 34.72
N ASP A 98 7.33 -8.76 35.74
CA ASP A 98 5.89 -8.98 35.64
C ASP A 98 5.16 -7.79 34.99
N ASP A 99 5.73 -6.59 35.05
CA ASP A 99 5.11 -5.37 34.51
C ASP A 99 4.84 -5.46 32.98
N ALA A 100 5.78 -6.04 32.22
CA ALA A 100 5.64 -6.25 30.78
C ALA A 100 4.52 -7.23 30.41
N LEU A 101 4.19 -8.17 31.31
CA LEU A 101 3.19 -9.21 31.10
C LEU A 101 1.86 -8.97 31.82
N SER A 102 1.81 -7.97 32.71
CA SER A 102 0.65 -7.60 33.54
C SER A 102 -0.62 -7.31 32.73
N ARG A 103 -0.45 -6.88 31.47
CA ARG A 103 -1.54 -6.53 30.55
C ARG A 103 -2.17 -7.72 29.84
N PHE A 104 -1.54 -8.90 29.90
CA PHE A 104 -2.02 -10.10 29.23
C PHE A 104 -2.79 -11.00 30.21
N PRO A 105 -3.94 -11.56 29.80
CA PRO A 105 -4.67 -12.50 30.64
C PRO A 105 -3.89 -13.81 30.79
N HIS A 106 -4.06 -14.49 31.94
CA HIS A 106 -3.42 -15.78 32.22
C HIS A 106 -3.67 -16.85 31.15
N SER A 107 -4.78 -16.77 30.41
CA SER A 107 -5.08 -17.68 29.30
C SER A 107 -4.14 -17.57 28.10
N GLN A 108 -3.38 -16.47 27.98
CA GLN A 108 -2.41 -16.26 26.91
C GLN A 108 -1.00 -16.78 27.23
N GLU A 109 -0.73 -17.14 28.49
CA GLU A 109 0.57 -17.66 28.93
C GLU A 109 1.05 -18.86 28.11
N PRO A 110 0.22 -19.88 27.79
CA PRO A 110 0.68 -21.02 26.99
C PRO A 110 1.08 -20.65 25.55
N PHE A 111 0.56 -19.55 25.02
CA PHE A 111 0.85 -19.06 23.67
C PHE A 111 2.12 -18.21 23.63
N LEU A 112 2.40 -17.44 24.68
CA LEU A 112 3.60 -16.61 24.79
C LEU A 112 4.84 -17.44 25.13
N ARG A 113 4.66 -18.63 25.73
CA ARG A 113 5.75 -19.56 26.07
C ARG A 113 6.33 -20.28 24.84
N LYS A 114 5.53 -20.48 23.79
CA LYS A 114 5.91 -21.23 22.59
C LYS A 114 6.51 -20.33 21.53
#